data_AF-A0A0P9CY83-F1
#
_entry.id   AF-A0A0P9CY83-F1
#
_cell.length_a   1.000
_cell.length_b   1.000
_cell.length_c   1.000
_cell.angle_alpha   90.00
_cell.angle_beta   90.00
_cell.angle_gamma   90.00
#
_symmetry.space_group_name_H-M   'P 1'
#
loop_
_entity.id
_entity.type
_entity.pdbx_description
1 polymer ?
#
loop_
_entity_poly.entity_id
_entity_poly.type
_entity_poly.pdbx_seq_one_letter_code
_entity_poly.pdbx_strand_id
1 'polypeptide(L)'
;MWKFSPTMPSDSRSASDGMVGLNFHIGFLRPDGNSKLDAPLELMVQHIDYLVERLGIERVGFGSDFDGAKMPAAIGDASGLPKLIAALREHGYDDAALRKLAHENWLRVLRKTWK
;
A
#
# COMPACT_ATOMS: atom_id res chain seq x y z
N MET A 1 9.13 2.65 10.37
CA MET A 1 8.93 2.23 8.97
C MET A 1 9.15 0.73 8.91
N TRP A 2 8.08 -0.06 8.78
CA TRP A 2 8.11 -1.50 9.07
C TRP A 2 8.53 -2.30 7.84
N LYS A 3 9.72 -2.93 7.88
CA LYS A 3 10.10 -3.97 6.91
C LYS A 3 9.38 -5.26 7.29
N PHE A 4 8.55 -5.80 6.39
CA PHE A 4 7.90 -7.09 6.61
C PHE A 4 8.91 -8.21 6.33
N SER A 5 9.37 -8.87 7.40
CA SER A 5 10.15 -10.12 7.32
C SER A 5 9.18 -11.29 7.19
N PRO A 6 9.47 -12.31 6.36
CA PRO A 6 8.67 -13.53 6.25
C PRO A 6 8.58 -14.35 7.56
N THR A 7 9.37 -14.01 8.57
CA THR A 7 9.38 -14.65 9.90
C THR A 7 8.56 -13.94 10.97
N MET A 8 7.85 -12.85 10.65
CA MET A 8 7.05 -12.14 11.67
C MET A 8 5.76 -12.91 12.02
N PRO A 9 5.45 -13.12 13.32
CA PRO A 9 4.18 -13.72 13.74
C PRO A 9 2.98 -12.90 13.25
N SER A 10 1.96 -13.57 12.73
CA SER A 10 0.68 -12.99 12.27
C SER A 10 -0.07 -12.21 13.35
N ASP A 11 0.21 -12.49 14.62
CA ASP A 11 -0.74 -12.25 15.70
C ASP A 11 -0.64 -10.87 16.37
N SER A 12 0.47 -10.14 16.20
CA SER A 12 0.62 -8.84 16.88
C SER A 12 -0.08 -7.67 16.17
N ARG A 13 -0.44 -7.81 14.88
CA ARG A 13 -0.99 -6.72 14.05
C ARG A 13 -2.49 -6.84 13.78
N SER A 14 -3.07 -8.03 13.90
CA SER A 14 -4.50 -8.25 13.75
C SER A 14 -5.30 -7.83 14.99
N ALA A 15 -4.66 -7.80 16.18
CA ALA A 15 -5.34 -7.58 17.45
C ALA A 15 -5.93 -6.16 17.63
N SER A 16 -5.30 -5.11 17.08
CA SER A 16 -5.73 -3.71 17.30
C SER A 16 -6.78 -3.20 16.30
N ASP A 17 -7.07 -3.97 15.25
CA ASP A 17 -7.92 -3.55 14.13
C ASP A 17 -7.52 -2.18 13.55
N GLY A 18 -6.20 -2.02 13.40
CA GLY A 18 -5.54 -0.86 12.81
C GLY A 18 -5.55 -0.84 11.28
N MET A 19 -4.57 -0.15 10.70
CA MET A 19 -4.42 0.09 9.26
C MET A 19 -2.94 0.13 8.87
N VAL A 20 -2.63 -0.38 7.67
CA VAL A 20 -1.31 -0.30 7.05
C VAL A 20 -1.43 0.42 5.71
N GLY A 21 -0.62 1.46 5.52
CA GLY A 21 -0.46 2.14 4.24
C GLY A 21 0.71 1.55 3.43
N LEU A 22 0.49 1.22 2.17
CA LEU A 22 1.58 0.91 1.24
C LEU A 22 2.45 2.16 1.05
N ASN A 23 3.74 2.04 1.38
CA ASN A 23 4.72 3.09 1.14
C ASN A 23 5.27 2.99 -0.29
N PHE A 24 5.35 4.12 -0.99
CA PHE A 24 5.75 4.13 -2.39
C PHE A 24 7.26 4.30 -2.58
N HIS A 25 8.03 4.39 -1.49
CA HIS A 25 9.48 4.44 -1.55
C HIS A 25 10.05 3.21 -2.24
N ILE A 26 10.80 3.46 -3.30
CA ILE A 26 11.31 2.41 -4.17
C ILE A 26 12.18 1.36 -3.45
N GLY A 27 12.93 1.78 -2.43
CA GLY A 27 13.77 0.87 -1.63
C GLY A 27 12.99 -0.10 -0.75
N PHE A 28 11.68 0.09 -0.58
CA PHE A 28 10.80 -0.86 0.12
C PHE A 28 9.95 -1.70 -0.83
N LEU A 29 9.74 -1.23 -2.06
CA LEU A 29 9.01 -1.97 -3.07
C LEU A 29 9.89 -3.06 -3.70
N ARG A 30 11.16 -2.75 -3.95
CA ARG A 30 12.05 -3.67 -4.64
C ARG A 30 12.59 -4.77 -3.71
N PRO A 31 12.58 -6.04 -4.14
CA PRO A 31 13.18 -7.14 -3.37
C PRO A 31 14.67 -6.94 -3.10
N ASP A 32 15.39 -6.31 -4.04
CA ASP A 32 16.81 -6.01 -3.93
C ASP A 32 17.12 -4.75 -3.10
N GLY A 33 16.08 -4.01 -2.66
CA GLY A 33 16.20 -2.79 -1.87
C GLY A 33 16.91 -1.64 -2.58
N ASN A 34 17.14 -1.72 -3.89
CA ASN A 34 17.87 -0.69 -4.62
C ASN A 34 16.99 0.56 -4.87
N SER A 35 17.59 1.65 -5.37
CA SER A 35 16.89 2.91 -5.63
C SER A 35 16.76 3.30 -7.10
N LYS A 36 16.87 2.34 -8.04
CA LYS A 36 16.65 2.58 -9.47
C LYS A 36 15.18 2.87 -9.72
N LEU A 37 14.87 3.95 -10.43
CA LEU A 37 13.51 4.47 -10.64
C LEU A 37 12.62 3.61 -11.54
N ASP A 38 13.19 2.56 -12.15
CA ASP A 38 12.54 1.66 -13.11
C ASP A 38 11.65 0.59 -12.47
N ALA A 39 11.24 0.78 -11.20
CA ALA A 39 10.34 -0.16 -10.54
C ALA A 39 8.98 -0.20 -11.27
N PRO A 40 8.56 -1.40 -11.76
CA PRO A 40 7.28 -1.57 -12.43
C PRO A 40 6.11 -1.38 -11.45
N LEU A 41 4.96 -0.90 -11.93
CA LEU A 41 3.75 -0.69 -11.10
C LEU A 41 3.24 -2.02 -10.52
N GLU A 42 3.50 -3.11 -11.22
CA GLU A 42 3.19 -4.48 -10.84
C GLU A 42 3.79 -4.85 -9.48
N LEU A 43 4.95 -4.28 -9.10
CA LEU A 43 5.50 -4.49 -7.75
C LEU A 43 4.58 -3.88 -6.69
N MET A 44 4.04 -2.68 -6.93
CA MET A 44 3.12 -2.04 -5.98
C MET A 44 1.84 -2.87 -5.83
N VAL A 45 1.31 -3.41 -6.93
CA VAL A 45 0.16 -4.33 -6.93
C VAL A 45 0.46 -5.57 -6.08
N GLN A 46 1.59 -6.23 -6.31
CA GLN A 46 2.01 -7.41 -5.53
C GLN A 46 2.13 -7.13 -4.02
N HIS A 47 2.62 -5.95 -3.65
CA HIS A 47 2.67 -5.54 -2.24
C HIS A 47 1.27 -5.30 -1.66
N ILE A 48 0.34 -4.73 -2.43
CA ILE A 48 -1.07 -4.62 -2.00
C ILE A 48 -1.66 -6.02 -1.78
N ASP A 49 -1.50 -6.95 -2.73
CA ASP A 49 -2.02 -8.31 -2.59
C ASP A 49 -1.47 -9.01 -1.35
N TYR A 50 -0.16 -8.91 -1.13
CA TYR A 50 0.51 -9.48 0.04
C TYR A 50 -0.07 -8.93 1.36
N LEU A 51 -0.35 -7.62 1.41
CA LEU A 51 -0.95 -6.96 2.57
C LEU A 51 -2.41 -7.36 2.75
N VAL A 52 -3.19 -7.41 1.67
CA VAL A 52 -4.61 -7.78 1.70
C VAL A 52 -4.79 -9.24 2.13
N GLU A 53 -3.96 -10.16 1.62
CA GLU A 53 -3.94 -11.58 2.00
C GLU A 53 -3.75 -11.76 3.52
N ARG A 54 -2.90 -10.94 4.14
CA ARG A 54 -2.50 -11.09 5.55
C ARG A 54 -3.35 -10.29 6.53
N LEU A 55 -3.82 -9.11 6.11
CA LEU A 55 -4.48 -8.15 6.98
C LEU A 55 -5.98 -8.02 6.70
N GLY A 56 -6.43 -8.48 5.53
CA GLY A 56 -7.76 -8.22 5.00
C GLY A 56 -7.86 -6.83 4.37
N ILE A 57 -8.72 -6.72 3.34
CA ILE A 57 -8.89 -5.49 2.56
C ILE A 57 -9.26 -4.26 3.41
N GLU A 58 -9.93 -4.43 4.54
CA GLU A 58 -10.35 -3.34 5.44
C GLU A 58 -9.20 -2.63 6.16
N ARG A 59 -7.99 -3.19 6.10
CA ARG A 59 -6.82 -2.75 6.88
C ARG A 59 -5.64 -2.32 6.01
N VAL A 60 -5.87 -2.16 4.71
CA VAL A 60 -4.85 -1.78 3.73
C VAL A 60 -5.29 -0.51 3.00
N GLY A 61 -4.35 0.38 2.73
CA GLY A 61 -4.57 1.54 1.86
C GLY A 61 -3.26 2.14 1.39
N PHE A 62 -3.31 3.35 0.85
CA PHE A 62 -2.11 4.04 0.37
C PHE A 62 -1.48 4.91 1.46
N GLY A 63 -0.14 4.94 1.49
CA GLY A 63 0.66 5.79 2.37
C GLY A 63 1.90 6.25 1.63
N SER A 64 1.72 7.10 0.62
CA SER A 64 2.69 7.34 -0.45
C SER A 64 4.09 7.75 0.01
N ASP A 65 4.19 8.57 1.05
CA ASP A 65 5.45 9.22 1.44
C ASP A 65 5.96 10.20 0.35
N PHE A 66 5.02 10.83 -0.38
CA PHE A 66 5.34 11.92 -1.29
C PHE A 66 6.10 13.03 -0.56
N ASP A 67 7.03 13.68 -1.26
CA ASP A 67 7.98 14.68 -0.75
C ASP A 67 8.94 14.19 0.37
N GLY A 68 8.81 12.94 0.83
CA GLY A 68 9.67 12.29 1.82
C GLY A 68 10.56 11.19 1.26
N ALA A 69 10.31 10.70 0.05
CA ALA A 69 10.96 9.52 -0.50
C ALA A 69 11.14 9.54 -2.03
N LYS A 70 12.04 8.67 -2.52
CA LYS A 70 12.18 8.39 -3.97
C LYS A 70 11.05 7.50 -4.48
N MET A 71 10.28 8.00 -5.43
CA MET A 71 9.14 7.31 -6.06
C MET A 71 9.57 6.52 -7.31
N PRO A 72 8.86 5.44 -7.69
CA PRO A 72 8.94 4.84 -9.01
C PRO A 72 8.65 5.87 -10.11
N ALA A 73 9.38 5.82 -11.22
CA ALA A 73 9.18 6.72 -12.35
C ALA A 73 7.77 6.63 -12.94
N ALA A 74 7.15 5.43 -12.87
CA ALA A 74 5.78 5.23 -13.33
C ALA A 74 4.74 6.05 -12.53
N ILE A 75 4.99 6.26 -11.23
CA ILE A 75 4.17 7.11 -10.35
C ILE A 75 4.60 8.57 -10.48
N GLY A 76 5.89 8.86 -10.28
CA GLY A 76 6.38 10.25 -10.21
C GLY A 76 5.85 10.96 -8.97
N ASP A 77 4.72 11.63 -9.10
CA ASP A 77 4.05 12.43 -8.06
C ASP A 77 2.56 12.04 -7.91
N ALA A 78 1.78 12.87 -7.21
CA ALA A 78 0.36 12.64 -6.99
C ALA A 78 -0.46 12.49 -8.29
N SER A 79 -0.03 13.08 -9.41
CA SER A 79 -0.66 12.92 -10.72
C SER A 79 -0.56 11.49 -11.27
N GLY A 80 0.35 10.67 -10.73
CA GLY A 80 0.51 9.26 -11.11
C GLY A 80 -0.44 8.29 -10.42
N LEU A 81 -1.16 8.72 -9.37
CA LEU A 81 -2.10 7.85 -8.63
C LEU A 81 -3.14 7.16 -9.53
N PRO A 82 -3.74 7.80 -10.55
CA PRO A 82 -4.65 7.12 -11.47
C PRO A 82 -4.06 5.90 -12.18
N LYS A 83 -2.74 5.88 -12.43
CA LYS A 83 -2.06 4.72 -13.06
C LYS A 83 -2.03 3.53 -12.11
N LEU A 84 -1.79 3.76 -10.81
CA LEU A 84 -1.84 2.70 -9.80
C LEU A 84 -3.25 2.13 -9.65
N ILE A 85 -4.27 3.00 -9.65
CA ILE A 85 -5.67 2.58 -9.63
C ILE A 85 -6.02 1.74 -10.86
N ALA A 86 -5.56 2.14 -12.04
CA ALA A 86 -5.75 1.36 -13.27
C ALA A 86 -5.08 -0.02 -13.18
N ALA A 87 -3.82 -0.09 -12.73
CA ALA A 87 -3.11 -1.36 -12.55
C ALA A 87 -3.80 -2.29 -11.54
N LEU A 88 -4.30 -1.77 -10.42
CA LEU A 88 -5.08 -2.56 -9.45
C LEU A 88 -6.40 -3.05 -10.03
N ARG A 89 -7.09 -2.21 -10.82
CA ARG A 89 -8.32 -2.59 -11.52
C ARG A 89 -8.07 -3.71 -12.51
N GLU A 90 -7.02 -3.59 -13.32
CA GLU A 90 -6.59 -4.62 -14.28
C GLU A 90 -6.20 -5.93 -13.58
N HIS A 91 -5.65 -5.84 -12.36
CA HIS A 91 -5.35 -7.00 -11.54
C HIS A 91 -6.60 -7.71 -10.99
N GLY A 92 -7.76 -7.04 -10.95
CA GLY A 92 -9.03 -7.63 -10.52
C GLY A 92 -9.66 -7.00 -9.27
N TYR A 93 -9.12 -5.88 -8.76
CA TYR A 93 -9.78 -5.13 -7.70
C TYR A 93 -11.02 -4.41 -8.25
N ASP A 94 -12.18 -4.69 -7.68
CA ASP A 94 -13.43 -4.02 -8.04
C ASP A 94 -13.51 -2.59 -7.48
N ASP A 95 -14.52 -1.84 -7.91
CA ASP A 95 -14.71 -0.44 -7.49
C ASP A 95 -14.86 -0.28 -5.98
N ALA A 96 -15.43 -1.28 -5.29
CA ALA A 96 -15.61 -1.23 -3.84
C ALA A 96 -14.27 -1.40 -3.13
N ALA A 97 -13.43 -2.34 -3.57
CA ALA A 97 -12.11 -2.54 -3.03
C ALA A 97 -11.19 -1.35 -3.32
N LEU A 98 -11.28 -0.75 -4.52
CA LEU A 98 -10.50 0.44 -4.86
C LEU A 98 -10.85 1.65 -3.97
N ARG A 99 -12.13 1.87 -3.63
CA ARG A 99 -12.52 2.93 -2.68
C ARG A 99 -11.97 2.68 -1.27
N LYS A 100 -11.98 1.42 -0.81
CA LYS A 100 -11.40 1.01 0.47
C LYS A 100 -9.91 1.33 0.55
N LEU A 101 -9.15 0.91 -0.46
CA LEU A 101 -7.72 1.18 -0.56
C LEU A 101 -7.42 2.69 -0.63
N ALA A 102 -8.22 3.44 -1.40
CA ALA A 102 -8.01 4.86 -1.63
C ALA A 102 -8.32 5.73 -0.41
N HIS A 103 -9.41 5.48 0.31
CA HIS A 103 -9.81 6.36 1.42
C HIS A 103 -10.69 5.73 2.51
N GLU A 104 -11.61 4.81 2.19
CA GLU A 104 -12.65 4.41 3.17
C GLU A 104 -12.04 3.76 4.42
N ASN A 105 -10.95 3.01 4.26
CA ASN A 105 -10.25 2.37 5.37
C ASN A 105 -9.52 3.37 6.28
N TRP A 106 -8.93 4.41 5.70
CA TRP A 106 -8.34 5.50 6.48
C TRP A 106 -9.42 6.21 7.30
N LEU A 107 -10.54 6.56 6.66
CA LEU A 107 -11.67 7.21 7.33
C LEU A 107 -12.24 6.34 8.47
N ARG A 108 -12.30 5.02 8.28
CA ARG A 108 -12.69 4.06 9.34
C ARG A 108 -11.77 4.19 10.56
N VAL A 109 -10.46 4.14 10.37
CA VAL A 109 -9.50 4.22 11.48
C VAL A 109 -9.55 5.57 12.17
N LEU A 110 -9.58 6.69 11.43
CA LEU A 110 -9.66 8.03 12.02
C LEU A 110 -10.89 8.18 12.93
N ARG A 111 -12.07 7.70 12.50
CA ARG A 111 -13.29 7.69 13.34
C ARG A 111 -13.17 6.83 14.60
N LYS A 112 -12.37 5.76 14.54
CA LYS A 112 -12.16 4.85 15.66
C LYS A 112 -11.19 5.44 16.69
N THR A 113 -10.17 6.18 16.23
CA THR A 113 -9.06 6.66 17.06
C THR A 113 -9.27 8.05 17.63
N TRP A 114 -9.92 8.94 16.90
CA TRP A 114 -10.14 10.33 17.33
C TRP A 114 -11.53 10.47 17.94
N LYS A 115 -11.60 10.20 19.24
CA LYS A 115 -12.77 10.44 20.11
C LYS A 115 -12.48 11.56 21.09
#